data_AF-A0A7V3F8D5-F1
#
_entry.id   AF-A0A7V3F8D5-F1
#
_cell.length_a   1.000
_cell.length_b   1.000
_cell.length_c   1.000
_cell.angle_alpha   90.00
_cell.angle_beta   90.00
_cell.angle_gamma   90.00
#
_symmetry.space_group_name_H-M   'P 1'
#
loop_
_entity.id
_entity.type
_entity.pdbx_description
1 polymer ?
#
loop_
_entity_poly.entity_id
_entity_poly.type
_entity_poly.pdbx_seq_one_letter_code
_entity_poly.pdbx_strand_id
1 'polypeptide(L)'
;MAISNNRLLRLEAGRGTFEYQDSQTGAIPVRTVMAAAFIRRVLQHVRPDHVVKVRDAGLFGPGNRDALHNARALLGVERRNRLPQGHLPAAIPQEPGRRCPKCASVMPLRDTLRPTARVPRHRGP
;
A
#
# COMPACT_ATOMS: atom_id res chain seq x y z
N MET A 1 6.75 -12.40 10.62
CA MET A 1 8.03 -12.95 11.13
C MET A 1 8.63 -13.81 10.04
N ALA A 2 9.56 -13.26 9.26
CA ALA A 2 10.19 -13.99 8.15
C ALA A 2 11.35 -14.84 8.67
N ILE A 3 11.39 -16.12 8.30
CA ILE A 3 12.53 -16.99 8.58
C ILE A 3 13.45 -16.93 7.35
N SER A 4 14.63 -16.33 7.48
CA SER A 4 15.63 -16.30 6.42
C SER A 4 16.53 -17.53 6.48
N ASN A 5 17.15 -17.91 5.34
CA ASN A 5 18.04 -19.08 5.27
C ASN A 5 19.19 -19.02 6.29
N ASN A 6 19.73 -17.82 6.56
CA ASN A 6 20.82 -17.64 7.52
C ASN A 6 20.43 -17.95 8.97
N ARG A 7 19.14 -18.19 9.27
CA ARG A 7 18.67 -18.52 10.61
C ARG A 7 18.37 -20.00 10.81
N LEU A 8 18.56 -20.85 9.79
CA LEU A 8 18.42 -22.29 9.93
C LEU A 8 19.68 -22.88 10.58
N LEU A 9 19.52 -23.50 11.75
CA LEU A 9 20.63 -24.12 12.49
C LEU A 9 20.79 -25.61 12.16
N ARG A 10 19.68 -26.35 12.06
CA ARG A 10 19.72 -27.80 11.80
C ARG A 10 18.45 -28.28 11.11
N LEU A 11 18.59 -29.29 10.25
CA LEU A 11 17.48 -30.00 9.62
C LEU A 11 17.76 -31.51 9.70
N GLU A 12 17.12 -32.19 10.63
CA GLU A 12 17.36 -33.62 10.91
C GLU A 12 16.09 -34.31 11.42
N ALA A 13 15.99 -35.63 11.24
CA ALA A 13 14.88 -36.45 11.77
C ALA A 13 13.48 -35.87 11.50
N GLY A 14 13.27 -35.28 10.31
CA GLY A 14 11.99 -34.65 9.94
C GLY A 14 11.65 -33.38 10.72
N ARG A 15 12.64 -32.72 11.33
CA ARG A 15 12.51 -31.47 12.10
C ARG A 15 13.50 -30.42 11.63
N GLY A 16 13.08 -29.16 11.68
CA GLY A 16 13.91 -27.98 11.43
C GLY A 16 14.06 -27.15 12.70
N THR A 17 15.30 -26.82 13.04
CA THR A 17 15.69 -25.96 14.16
C THR A 17 16.22 -24.64 13.61
N PHE A 18 15.62 -23.52 14.01
CA PHE A 18 15.98 -22.20 13.50
C PHE A 18 15.86 -21.12 14.58
N GLU A 19 16.63 -20.05 14.40
CA GLU A 19 16.51 -18.82 15.18
C GLU A 19 15.43 -17.91 14.61
N TYR A 20 14.74 -17.17 15.48
CA TYR A 20 13.77 -16.19 15.04
C TYR A 20 13.80 -14.93 15.89
N GLN A 21 13.45 -13.79 15.30
CA GLN A 21 13.33 -12.55 16.06
C GLN A 21 11.90 -12.44 16.59
N ASP A 22 11.77 -12.41 17.91
CA ASP A 22 10.50 -12.12 18.56
C ASP A 22 10.12 -10.66 18.27
N SER A 23 8.95 -10.43 17.68
CA SER A 23 8.52 -9.07 17.29
C SER A 23 8.11 -8.20 18.47
N GLN A 24 7.82 -8.77 19.63
CA GLN A 24 7.42 -8.04 20.83
C GLN A 24 8.64 -7.70 21.70
N THR A 25 9.55 -8.66 21.86
CA THR A 25 10.69 -8.51 22.78
C THR A 25 12.00 -8.19 22.07
N GLY A 26 12.08 -8.40 20.75
CA GLY A 26 13.30 -8.23 19.96
C GLY A 26 14.35 -9.34 20.19
N ALA A 27 14.11 -10.27 21.10
CA ALA A 27 15.00 -11.39 21.40
C ALA A 27 15.13 -12.33 20.20
N ILE A 28 16.22 -13.11 20.18
CA ILE A 28 16.50 -14.10 19.13
C ILE A 28 16.48 -15.52 19.71
N PRO A 29 15.31 -16.07 20.09
CA PRO A 29 15.19 -17.44 20.55
C PRO A 29 15.39 -18.48 19.43
N VAL A 30 15.75 -19.69 19.85
CA VAL A 30 15.83 -20.89 18.99
C VAL A 30 14.55 -21.71 19.11
N ARG A 31 14.05 -22.22 17.98
CA ARG A 31 12.86 -23.09 17.96
C ARG A 31 13.04 -24.27 17.02
N THR A 32 12.58 -25.45 17.48
CA THR A 32 12.48 -26.67 16.68
C THR A 32 11.03 -26.96 16.34
N VAL A 33 10.75 -27.23 15.06
CA VAL A 33 9.41 -27.60 14.56
C VAL A 33 9.51 -28.76 13.58
N MET A 34 8.37 -29.42 13.31
CA MET A 34 8.29 -30.39 12.22
C MET A 34 8.68 -29.75 10.88
N ALA A 35 9.39 -30.49 10.03
CA ALA A 35 9.88 -30.01 8.74
C ALA A 35 8.76 -29.43 7.86
N ALA A 36 7.59 -30.05 7.82
CA ALA A 36 6.41 -29.51 7.11
C ALA A 36 6.00 -28.12 7.63
N ALA A 37 6.04 -27.92 8.95
CA ALA A 37 5.71 -26.65 9.58
C ALA A 37 6.82 -25.60 9.38
N PHE A 38 8.07 -26.03 9.21
CA PHE A 38 9.18 -25.16 8.81
C PHE A 38 9.00 -24.69 7.36
N ILE A 39 8.85 -25.63 6.41
CA ILE A 39 8.65 -25.36 4.97
C ILE A 39 7.47 -24.40 4.78
N ARG A 40 6.33 -24.68 5.42
CA ARG A 40 5.14 -23.80 5.35
C ARG A 40 5.45 -22.37 5.80
N ARG A 41 6.31 -22.16 6.79
CA ARG A 41 6.68 -20.81 7.26
C ARG A 41 7.64 -20.11 6.30
N VAL A 42 8.57 -20.84 5.69
CA VAL A 42 9.48 -20.29 4.67
C VAL A 42 8.66 -19.85 3.45
N LEU A 43 7.80 -20.72 2.92
CA LEU A 43 7.01 -20.45 1.71
C LEU A 43 6.02 -19.30 1.86
N GLN A 44 5.55 -19.00 3.07
CA GLN A 44 4.73 -17.79 3.32
C GLN A 44 5.46 -16.47 3.01
N HIS A 45 6.79 -16.49 3.00
CA HIS A 45 7.62 -15.29 2.80
C HIS A 45 8.29 -15.26 1.42
N VAL A 46 8.26 -16.38 0.69
CA VAL A 46 8.75 -16.43 -0.69
C VAL A 46 7.66 -15.85 -1.59
N ARG A 47 7.99 -14.75 -2.25
CA ARG A 47 7.14 -14.18 -3.28
C ARG A 47 7.22 -15.10 -4.51
N PRO A 48 6.09 -15.59 -5.05
CA PRO A 48 6.11 -16.36 -6.27
C PRO A 48 6.69 -15.54 -7.42
N ASP A 49 7.32 -16.22 -8.37
CA ASP A 49 7.83 -15.57 -9.58
C ASP A 49 6.68 -14.86 -10.30
N HIS A 50 6.99 -13.71 -10.91
CA HIS A 50 6.05 -12.86 -11.64
C HIS A 50 4.99 -12.10 -10.83
N VAL A 51 4.88 -12.25 -9.50
CA VAL A 51 3.88 -11.53 -8.68
C VAL A 51 4.35 -10.12 -8.29
N VAL A 52 4.38 -9.14 -9.18
CA VAL A 52 4.83 -7.74 -8.88
C VAL A 52 4.21 -7.15 -7.60
N LYS A 53 5.02 -6.47 -6.76
CA LYS A 53 4.46 -5.78 -5.59
C LYS A 53 3.49 -4.72 -6.10
N VAL A 54 2.40 -4.48 -5.38
CA VAL A 54 1.39 -3.46 -5.76
C VAL A 54 2.03 -2.09 -6.01
N ARG A 55 3.09 -1.73 -5.26
CA ARG A 55 3.85 -0.48 -5.45
C ARG A 55 4.68 -0.41 -6.72
N ASP A 56 4.99 -1.57 -7.32
CA ASP A 56 5.83 -1.68 -8.51
C ASP A 56 4.98 -1.82 -9.79
N ALA A 57 3.67 -2.08 -9.65
CA ALA A 57 2.72 -2.25 -10.75
C ALA A 57 1.68 -1.12 -10.82
N GLY A 58 1.08 -0.94 -12.00
CA GLY A 58 -0.02 0.02 -12.21
C GLY A 58 0.42 1.49 -12.30
N LEU A 59 -0.56 2.40 -12.30
CA LEU A 59 -0.33 3.83 -12.56
C LEU A 59 0.63 4.50 -11.57
N PHE A 60 0.70 4.01 -10.32
CA PHE A 60 1.59 4.55 -9.29
C PHE A 60 2.98 3.88 -9.24
N GLY A 61 3.23 2.91 -10.13
CA GLY A 61 4.51 2.26 -10.25
C GLY A 61 5.62 3.22 -10.68
N PRO A 62 6.89 2.95 -10.32
CA PRO A 62 8.01 3.85 -10.61
C PRO A 62 8.27 4.07 -12.11
N GLY A 63 7.90 3.12 -12.98
CA GLY A 63 8.00 3.24 -14.43
C GLY A 63 6.89 4.05 -15.10
N ASN A 64 5.80 4.36 -14.39
CA ASN A 64 4.62 5.03 -14.95
C ASN A 64 4.52 6.50 -14.51
N ARG A 65 5.65 7.14 -14.20
CA ARG A 65 5.67 8.54 -13.71
C ARG A 65 5.06 9.52 -14.70
N ASP A 66 5.34 9.36 -15.98
CA ASP A 66 4.82 10.26 -17.03
C ASP A 66 3.32 10.06 -17.22
N ALA A 67 2.87 8.80 -17.27
CA ALA A 67 1.44 8.47 -17.32
C ALA A 67 0.68 9.03 -16.09
N LEU A 68 1.28 8.95 -14.90
CA LEU A 68 0.73 9.52 -13.68
C LEU A 68 0.70 11.06 -13.71
N HIS A 69 1.73 11.71 -14.26
CA HIS A 69 1.75 13.16 -14.44
C HIS A 69 0.66 13.61 -15.42
N ASN A 70 0.54 12.94 -16.57
CA ASN A 70 -0.50 13.23 -17.57
C ASN A 70 -1.90 13.04 -16.98
N ALA A 71 -2.13 11.94 -16.25
CA ALA A 71 -3.40 11.71 -15.56
C ALA A 71 -3.72 12.83 -14.56
N ARG A 72 -2.72 13.31 -13.78
CA ARG A 72 -2.90 14.44 -12.86
C ARG A 72 -3.19 15.75 -13.58
N ALA A 73 -2.55 16.01 -14.72
CA ALA A 73 -2.77 17.19 -15.53
C ALA A 73 -4.20 17.21 -16.09
N LEU A 74 -4.65 16.09 -16.69
CA LEU A 74 -6.00 15.93 -17.23
C LEU A 74 -7.08 16.06 -16.15
N LEU A 75 -6.82 15.54 -14.95
CA LEU A 75 -7.74 15.65 -13.81
C LEU A 75 -7.66 17.02 -13.10
N GLY A 76 -6.81 17.94 -13.55
CA GLY A 76 -6.65 19.27 -12.95
C GLY A 76 -6.09 19.25 -11.52
N VAL A 77 -5.45 18.15 -11.10
CA VAL A 77 -4.94 17.96 -9.73
C VAL A 77 -3.79 18.93 -9.43
N GLU A 78 -2.96 19.28 -10.42
CA GLU A 78 -1.87 20.24 -10.24
C GLU A 78 -2.35 21.68 -10.02
N ARG A 79 -3.57 22.05 -10.46
CA ARG A 79 -4.14 23.37 -10.19
C ARG A 79 -4.59 23.54 -8.73
N ARG A 80 -4.92 22.45 -8.02
CA ARG A 80 -5.33 22.53 -6.61
C ARG A 80 -4.19 22.85 -5.64
N ASN A 81 -2.93 22.62 -6.02
CA ASN A 81 -1.78 22.94 -5.17
C ASN A 81 -1.31 24.41 -5.32
N ARG A 82 -1.92 25.17 -6.24
CA ARG A 82 -1.81 26.63 -6.35
C ARG A 82 -3.14 27.29 -6.02
N LEU A 83 -3.71 26.99 -4.86
CA LEU A 83 -4.72 27.89 -4.32
C LEU A 83 -4.00 29.13 -3.78
N PRO A 84 -4.34 30.34 -4.21
CA PRO A 84 -4.03 31.54 -3.44
C PRO A 84 -4.61 31.33 -2.04
N GLN A 85 -3.78 31.50 -1.00
CA GLN A 85 -4.30 31.72 0.33
C GLN A 85 -5.11 33.01 0.28
N GLY A 86 -6.43 32.91 0.44
CA GLY A 86 -7.32 34.06 0.49
C GLY A 86 -8.33 34.09 -0.64
N HIS A 87 -9.52 33.62 -0.34
CA HIS A 87 -10.79 34.37 -0.33
C HIS A 87 -11.90 33.32 -0.37
N LEU A 88 -12.70 33.23 0.71
CA LEU A 88 -13.98 32.51 0.65
C LEU A 88 -14.89 33.27 -0.33
N PRO A 89 -15.37 32.66 -1.42
CA PRO A 89 -16.50 33.21 -2.14
C PRO A 89 -17.76 32.93 -1.34
N ALA A 90 -18.56 33.98 -1.14
CA ALA A 90 -19.91 33.88 -0.62
C ALA A 90 -20.75 32.90 -1.47
N ALA A 91 -21.56 32.10 -0.78
CA ALA A 91 -22.68 31.28 -1.26
C ALA A 91 -22.65 30.85 -2.74
N ILE A 92 -22.25 29.60 -2.99
CA ILE A 92 -22.35 28.96 -4.32
C ILE A 92 -23.84 28.69 -4.60
N PRO A 93 -24.43 29.18 -5.71
CA PRO A 93 -25.74 28.74 -6.17
C PRO A 93 -25.73 27.23 -6.39
N GLN A 94 -26.70 26.52 -5.83
CA GLN A 94 -26.84 25.06 -5.96
C GLN A 94 -27.02 24.70 -7.44
N GLU A 95 -25.96 24.21 -8.09
CA GLU A 95 -26.08 23.67 -9.44
C GLU A 95 -26.97 22.41 -9.43
N PRO A 96 -27.81 22.22 -10.47
CA PRO A 96 -28.62 21.01 -10.58
C PRO A 96 -27.70 19.78 -10.53
N GLY A 97 -27.90 18.93 -9.52
CA GLY A 97 -27.02 17.81 -9.19
C GLY A 97 -26.68 16.95 -10.42
N ARG A 98 -25.43 16.49 -10.49
CA ARG A 98 -24.94 15.70 -11.62
C ARG A 98 -25.87 14.51 -11.90
N ARG A 99 -26.21 14.29 -13.17
CA ARG A 99 -27.04 13.14 -13.58
C ARG A 99 -26.17 11.95 -13.95
N CYS A 100 -26.64 10.75 -13.63
CA CYS A 100 -25.98 9.51 -14.04
C CYS A 100 -26.01 9.38 -15.57
N PRO A 101 -24.88 9.14 -16.26
CA PRO A 101 -24.85 9.02 -17.73
C PRO A 101 -25.56 7.78 -18.26
N LYS A 102 -25.93 6.82 -17.39
CA LYS A 102 -26.59 5.56 -17.77
C LYS A 102 -28.11 5.57 -17.55
N CYS A 103 -28.60 6.26 -16.51
CA CYS A 103 -30.03 6.26 -16.15
C CYS A 103 -30.63 7.64 -15.92
N ALA A 104 -29.87 8.71 -16.16
CA ALA A 104 -30.27 10.12 -16.01
C ALA A 104 -30.76 10.57 -14.62
N SER A 105 -30.73 9.68 -13.62
CA SER A 105 -31.08 9.97 -12.23
C SER A 105 -30.11 10.98 -11.61
N VAL A 106 -30.64 11.86 -10.76
CA VAL A 106 -29.84 12.85 -10.02
C VAL A 106 -28.98 12.10 -8.99
N MET A 107 -27.67 12.35 -9.00
CA MET A 107 -26.74 11.78 -8.03
C MET A 107 -26.57 12.76 -6.85
N PRO A 108 -27.08 12.42 -5.65
CA PRO A 108 -26.89 13.26 -4.48
C PRO A 108 -25.42 13.20 -4.02
N LEU A 109 -24.82 14.36 -3.74
CA LEU A 109 -23.53 14.43 -3.07
C LEU A 109 -23.69 13.90 -1.65
N ARG A 110 -23.00 12.81 -1.31
CA ARG A 110 -23.07 12.22 0.04
C ARG A 110 -22.04 12.81 0.99
N ASP A 111 -20.79 12.90 0.55
CA ASP A 111 -19.72 13.54 1.32
C ASP A 111 -18.55 13.90 0.38
N THR A 112 -17.69 14.82 0.82
CA THR A 112 -16.44 15.18 0.15
C THR A 112 -15.27 14.74 1.01
N LEU A 113 -14.58 13.68 0.57
CA LEU A 113 -13.36 13.22 1.23
C LEU A 113 -12.28 14.31 1.12
N ARG A 114 -11.93 14.91 2.26
CA ARG A 114 -10.78 15.82 2.33
C ARG A 114 -9.50 15.01 2.16
N PRO A 115 -8.51 15.52 1.39
CA PRO A 115 -7.19 14.89 1.37
C PRO A 115 -6.62 14.91 2.79
N THR A 116 -6.56 13.75 3.44
CA THR A 116 -5.73 13.60 4.63
C THR A 116 -4.28 13.66 4.17
N ALA A 117 -3.47 14.46 4.88
CA ALA A 117 -2.06 14.65 4.55
C ALA A 117 -1.39 13.28 4.29
N ARG A 118 -0.56 13.20 3.24
CA ARG A 118 0.21 11.98 2.97
C ARG A 118 0.97 11.63 4.24
N VAL A 119 0.85 10.39 4.70
CA VAL A 119 1.65 9.85 5.80
C VAL A 119 3.12 10.19 5.51
N PRO A 120 3.87 10.80 6.45
CA PRO A 120 5.28 11.10 6.25
C PRO A 120 5.98 9.84 5.75
N ARG A 121 6.75 9.95 4.66
CA ARG A 121 7.60 8.85 4.23
C ARG A 121 8.57 8.58 5.37
N HIS A 122 8.47 7.42 6.01
CA HIS A 122 9.48 6.96 6.96
C HIS A 122 10.82 6.94 6.20
N ARG A 123 11.69 7.90 6.51
CA ARG A 123 13.09 7.91 6.09
C ARG A 123 13.80 7.01 7.11
N GLY A 124 13.86 5.72 6.80
CA GLY A 124 14.73 4.80 7.54
C GLY A 124 16.22 5.08 7.22
N PRO A 125 17.13 4.58 8.08
CA PRO A 125 18.55 4.93 8.06
C PRO A 125 19.27 4.54 6.76
#